data_AF-A0A6J6N5T1-F1
#
_entry.id   AF-A0A6J6N5T1-F1
#
_cell.length_a   1.000
_cell.length_b   1.000
_cell.length_c   1.000
_cell.angle_alpha   90.00
_cell.angle_beta   90.00
_cell.angle_gamma   90.00
#
_symmetry.space_group_name_H-M   'P 1'
#
loop_
_entity.id
_entity.type
_entity.pdbx_description
1 polymer ?
#
loop_
_entity_poly.entity_id
_entity_poly.type
_entity_poly.pdbx_seq_one_letter_code
_entity_poly.pdbx_strand_id
1 'polypeptide(L)'
;MAEKWDLYVDGFELATGYSELVDPIIQRERLTEQSLLASKGDAEAMQLDEDFLRAMEFGMPPMGGMGMGVDRLLMALTGLGIRETILFPLVKPE
;
A
#
# COMPACT_ATOMS: atom_id res chain seq x y z
N MET A 1 -5.06 -17.62 2.14
CA MET A 1 -4.75 -16.70 1.02
C MET A 1 -5.67 -15.50 1.13
N ALA A 2 -5.22 -14.31 0.74
CA ALA A 2 -6.04 -13.09 0.76
C ALA A 2 -6.69 -12.87 -0.61
N GLU A 3 -7.85 -12.21 -0.64
CA GLU A 3 -8.50 -11.75 -1.87
C GLU A 3 -7.78 -10.48 -2.38
N LYS A 4 -6.65 -10.67 -3.05
CA LYS A 4 -5.78 -9.61 -3.56
C LYS A 4 -5.47 -9.85 -5.04
N TRP A 5 -5.38 -8.77 -5.82
CA TRP A 5 -4.84 -8.77 -7.18
C TRP A 5 -3.83 -7.64 -7.37
N ASP A 6 -2.86 -7.84 -8.26
CA ASP A 6 -1.90 -6.84 -8.70
C ASP A 6 -2.02 -6.69 -10.24
N LEU A 7 -2.14 -5.46 -10.72
CA LEU A 7 -2.20 -5.11 -12.14
C LEU A 7 -0.79 -4.83 -12.65
N TYR A 8 -0.38 -5.59 -13.66
CA TYR A 8 0.89 -5.39 -14.35
C TYR A 8 0.67 -4.84 -15.76
N VAL A 9 1.40 -3.77 -16.09
CA VAL A 9 1.42 -3.15 -17.42
C VAL A 9 2.89 -2.90 -17.79
N ASP A 10 3.29 -3.26 -19.01
CA ASP A 10 4.66 -3.10 -19.52
C ASP A 10 5.75 -3.59 -18.55
N GLY A 11 5.48 -4.69 -17.85
CA GLY A 11 6.43 -5.35 -16.96
C GLY A 11 6.59 -4.74 -15.57
N PHE A 12 5.81 -3.72 -15.21
CA PHE A 12 5.79 -3.17 -13.84
C PHE A 12 4.40 -3.20 -13.20
N GLU A 13 4.36 -3.18 -11.88
CA GLU A 13 3.13 -3.10 -11.09
C GLU A 13 2.53 -1.68 -11.19
N LEU A 14 1.32 -1.55 -11.73
CA LEU A 14 0.64 -0.28 -11.91
C LEU A 14 -0.38 0.01 -10.79
N ALA A 15 -1.09 -1.02 -10.35
CA ALA A 15 -2.12 -0.92 -9.33
C ALA A 15 -2.24 -2.21 -8.52
N THR A 16 -2.78 -2.11 -7.31
CA THR A 16 -3.10 -3.24 -6.45
C THR A 16 -4.49 -3.05 -5.88
N GLY A 17 -5.22 -4.15 -5.66
CA GLY A 17 -6.53 -4.10 -5.04
C GLY A 17 -6.79 -5.32 -4.18
N TYR A 18 -7.63 -5.14 -3.17
CA TYR A 18 -7.95 -6.19 -2.21
C TYR A 18 -9.35 -6.00 -1.63
N SER A 19 -9.99 -7.12 -1.27
CA SER A 19 -11.09 -7.10 -0.32
C SER A 19 -10.50 -6.78 1.05
N GLU A 20 -10.95 -5.69 1.65
CA GLU A 20 -10.39 -5.18 2.89
C GLU A 20 -10.59 -6.17 4.03
N LEU A 21 -9.56 -6.33 4.86
CA LEU A 21 -9.69 -7.08 6.10
C LEU A 21 -10.43 -6.21 7.10
N VAL A 22 -11.72 -6.48 7.27
CA VAL A 22 -12.61 -5.71 8.16
C VAL A 22 -12.70 -6.28 9.57
N ASP A 23 -12.12 -7.45 9.84
CA ASP A 23 -12.12 -8.09 11.16
C ASP A 23 -11.00 -7.48 12.04
N PRO A 24 -11.35 -6.73 13.10
CA PRO A 24 -10.36 -6.05 13.95
C PRO A 24 -9.50 -7.02 14.76
N ILE A 25 -9.99 -8.23 15.06
CA ILE A 25 -9.24 -9.23 15.84
C ILE A 25 -8.10 -9.76 14.96
N ILE A 26 -8.43 -10.19 13.74
CA ILE A 26 -7.43 -10.69 12.78
C ILE A 26 -6.45 -9.57 12.39
N GLN A 27 -6.94 -8.33 12.22
CA GLN A 27 -6.08 -7.19 11.90
C GLN A 27 -5.08 -6.91 13.03
N ARG A 28 -5.49 -6.98 14.30
CA ARG A 28 -4.60 -6.83 15.46
C ARG A 28 -3.51 -7.90 15.50
N GLU A 29 -3.88 -9.16 15.24
CA GLU A 29 -2.92 -10.26 15.18
C GLU A 29 -1.85 -9.99 14.12
N ARG A 30 -2.26 -9.59 12.90
CA ARG A 30 -1.34 -9.26 11.80
C ARG A 30 -0.43 -8.08 12.11
N LEU A 31 -0.95 -6.99 12.65
CA LEU A 31 -0.14 -5.83 13.02
C LEU A 31 0.84 -6.15 14.16
N THR A 32 0.45 -7.04 15.08
CA THR A 32 1.35 -7.52 16.14
C THR A 32 2.50 -8.35 15.54
N GLU A 33 2.21 -9.25 14.62
CA GLU A 33 3.24 -10.02 13.89
C GLU A 33 4.19 -9.10 13.11
N GLN A 34 3.67 -8.09 12.41
CA GLN A 34 4.47 -7.09 11.70
C GLN A 34 5.33 -6.27 12.67
N SER A 35 4.80 -5.84 13.81
CA SER A 35 5.58 -5.12 14.82
C SER A 35 6.71 -5.99 15.40
N LEU A 36 6.52 -7.30 15.51
CA LEU A 36 7.58 -8.22 15.91
C LEU A 36 8.67 -8.34 14.83
N LEU A 37 8.31 -8.31 13.53
CA LEU A 37 9.29 -8.22 12.44
C LEU A 37 10.07 -6.90 12.49
N ALA A 38 9.40 -5.78 12.78
CA ALA A 38 10.05 -4.49 12.96
C ALA A 38 11.10 -4.52 14.07
N SER A 39 10.78 -5.15 15.21
CA SER A 39 11.74 -5.33 16.32
C SER A 39 12.98 -6.18 15.96
N LYS A 40 12.88 -6.97 14.89
CA LYS A 40 13.97 -7.80 14.36
C LYS A 40 14.79 -7.08 13.27
N GLY A 41 14.49 -5.81 13.00
CA GLY A 41 15.26 -4.95 12.11
C GLY A 41 14.64 -4.71 10.73
N ASP A 42 13.38 -5.12 10.50
CA ASP A 42 12.65 -4.78 9.27
C ASP A 42 12.08 -3.35 9.37
N ALA A 43 12.73 -2.39 8.71
CA ALA A 43 12.32 -0.98 8.76
C ALA A 43 11.01 -0.69 7.99
N GLU A 44 10.60 -1.58 7.08
CA GLU A 44 9.41 -1.42 6.25
C GLU A 44 8.18 -2.14 6.84
N ALA A 45 8.36 -2.90 7.92
CA ALA A 45 7.27 -3.60 8.58
C ALA A 45 6.27 -2.62 9.22
N MET A 46 4.99 -2.98 9.12
CA MET A 46 3.90 -2.14 9.65
C MET A 46 3.94 -2.09 11.18
N GLN A 47 3.64 -0.91 11.73
CA GLN A 47 3.53 -0.70 13.17
C GLN A 47 2.11 -1.03 13.66
N LEU A 48 1.99 -1.34 14.95
CA LEU A 48 0.69 -1.50 15.60
C LEU A 48 0.03 -0.13 15.78
N ASP A 49 -1.10 0.08 15.09
CA ASP A 49 -1.91 1.31 15.17
C ASP A 49 -3.19 1.04 15.96
N GLU A 50 -3.21 1.46 17.23
CA GLU A 50 -4.34 1.26 18.13
C GLU A 50 -5.55 2.14 17.79
N ASP A 51 -5.35 3.31 17.19
CA ASP A 51 -6.46 4.18 16.82
C ASP A 51 -7.17 3.66 15.56
N PHE A 52 -6.42 3.09 14.61
CA PHE A 52 -6.98 2.38 13.47
C PHE A 52 -7.78 1.14 13.90
N LEU A 53 -7.22 0.30 14.79
CA LEU A 53 -7.92 -0.88 15.32
C LEU A 53 -9.20 -0.50 16.06
N ARG A 54 -9.14 0.55 16.90
CA ARG A 54 -10.32 1.07 17.59
C ARG A 54 -11.39 1.54 16.59
N ALA A 55 -10.99 2.20 15.49
CA ALA A 55 -11.92 2.62 14.45
C ALA A 55 -12.63 1.42 13.79
N MET A 56 -11.91 0.33 13.54
CA MET A 56 -12.50 -0.89 12.97
C MET A 56 -13.50 -1.56 13.93
N GLU A 57 -13.25 -1.53 15.24
CA GLU A 57 -14.12 -2.09 16.27
C GLU A 57 -15.51 -1.42 16.33
N PHE A 58 -15.66 -0.19 15.84
CA PHE A 58 -16.96 0.46 15.70
C PHE A 58 -17.83 -0.11 14.58
N GLY A 59 -17.29 -1.01 13.76
CA GLY A 59 -17.99 -1.68 12.67
C GLY A 59 -17.56 -1.14 11.32
N MET A 60 -16.53 -1.76 10.75
CA MET A 60 -16.11 -1.54 9.36
C MET A 60 -17.00 -2.38 8.42
N PRO A 61 -17.75 -1.78 7.49
CA PRO A 61 -18.56 -2.52 6.54
C PRO A 61 -17.66 -3.28 5.53
N PRO A 62 -18.13 -4.38 4.92
CA PRO A 62 -17.39 -5.03 3.84
C PRO A 62 -17.08 -4.03 2.72
N MET A 63 -15.80 -3.90 2.39
CA MET A 63 -15.32 -2.93 1.40
C MET A 63 -14.11 -3.47 0.64
N GLY A 64 -13.85 -2.87 -0.52
CA GLY A 64 -12.66 -3.14 -1.32
C GLY A 64 -11.84 -1.86 -1.48
N GLY A 65 -10.53 -2.00 -1.38
CA GLY A 65 -9.56 -0.94 -1.61
C GLY A 65 -8.83 -1.15 -2.94
N MET A 66 -8.46 -0.05 -3.60
CA MET A 66 -7.56 -0.07 -4.75
C MET A 66 -6.61 1.13 -4.68
N GLY A 67 -5.32 0.87 -4.92
CA GLY A 67 -4.29 1.88 -5.07
C GLY A 67 -3.68 1.82 -6.46
N MET A 68 -3.47 2.98 -7.08
CA MET A 68 -2.85 3.12 -8.40
C MET A 68 -1.85 4.26 -8.39
N GLY A 69 -0.65 4.01 -8.92
CA GLY A 69 0.39 5.03 -9.05
C GLY A 69 0.13 5.95 -10.23
N VAL A 70 -0.19 7.23 -10.00
CA VAL A 70 -0.48 8.20 -11.07
C VAL A 70 0.72 8.43 -11.98
N ASP A 71 1.93 8.54 -11.42
CA ASP A 71 3.14 8.69 -12.23
C ASP A 71 3.38 7.46 -13.12
N ARG A 72 3.18 6.26 -12.57
CA ARG A 72 3.29 5.00 -13.33
C ARG A 72 2.21 4.89 -14.42
N LEU A 73 1.00 5.40 -14.15
CA LEU A 73 -0.06 5.49 -15.16
C LEU A 73 0.36 6.43 -16.30
N LEU A 74 0.92 7.60 -15.98
CA LEU A 74 1.43 8.53 -16.99
C LEU A 74 2.57 7.90 -17.80
N MET A 75 3.49 7.18 -17.14
CA MET A 75 4.55 6.44 -17.83
C MET A 75 3.96 5.39 -18.79
N ALA A 76 2.98 4.60 -18.36
CA ALA A 76 2.31 3.60 -19.21
C ALA A 76 1.60 4.24 -20.41
N LEU A 77 0.96 5.39 -20.22
CA LEU A 77 0.21 6.09 -21.27
C LEU A 77 1.10 6.86 -22.25
N THR A 78 2.24 7.37 -21.79
CA THR A 78 3.11 8.26 -22.59
C THR A 78 4.39 7.59 -23.08
N GLY A 79 4.78 6.45 -22.49
CA GLY A 79 6.07 5.82 -22.71
C GLY A 79 7.27 6.59 -22.15
N LEU A 80 7.03 7.69 -21.42
CA LEU A 80 8.07 8.53 -20.82
C LEU A 80 8.51 7.98 -19.45
N GLY A 81 9.70 8.37 -19.01
CA GLY A 81 10.19 8.05 -17.67
C GLY A 81 9.55 8.93 -16.58
N ILE A 82 9.60 8.47 -15.32
CA ILE A 82 8.99 9.17 -14.17
C ILE A 82 9.46 10.62 -13.98
N ARG A 83 10.72 10.93 -14.33
CA ARG A 83 11.26 12.30 -14.21
C ARG A 83 10.71 13.24 -15.28
N GLU A 84 10.22 12.70 -16.38
CA GLU A 84 9.63 13.45 -17.48
C GLU A 84 8.13 13.70 -17.26
N THR A 85 7.49 12.91 -16.40
CA THR A 85 6.08 13.08 -16.02
C THR A 85 5.89 14.02 -14.82
N ILE A 86 6.97 14.36 -14.09
CA ILE A 86 6.95 15.26 -12.93
C ILE A 86 7.54 16.62 -13.33
N LEU A 87 6.78 17.70 -13.12
CA LEU A 87 7.19 19.08 -13.48
C LEU A 87 8.49 19.53 -12.79
N PHE A 88 8.67 19.19 -11.53
CA PHE A 88 9.84 19.57 -10.72
C PHE A 88 10.35 18.34 -9.94
N PRO A 89 11.11 17.44 -10.59
CA PRO A 89 11.59 16.23 -9.94
C PRO A 89 12.66 16.56 -8.89
N LEU A 90 12.73 15.79 -7.81
CA LEU A 90 13.78 15.93 -6.81
C LEU A 90 15.16 15.75 -7.46
N VAL A 91 16.01 16.76 -7.29
CA VAL A 91 17.41 16.78 -7.72
C VAL A 91 18.32 16.80 -6.50
N LYS A 92 19.52 16.22 -6.63
CA LYS A 92 20.54 16.36 -5.60
C LYS A 92 20.98 17.83 -5.55
N PRO A 93 21.03 18.47 -4.36
CA PRO A 93 21.64 19.77 -4.21
C PRO A 93 23.12 19.73 -4.65
N GLU A 94 23.64 20.86 -5.13
CA GLU A 94 25.08 21.04 -5.41
C GLU A 94 25.93 21.00 -4.13
#